data_AF-A0A1C4RZT6-F1
#
_entry.id   AF-A0A1C4RZT6-F1
#
_cell.length_a   1.000
_cell.length_b   1.000
_cell.length_c   1.000
_cell.angle_alpha   90.00
_cell.angle_beta   90.00
_cell.angle_gamma   90.00
#
_symmetry.space_group_name_H-M   'P 1'
#
loop_
_entity.id
_entity.type
_entity.pdbx_description
1 polymer ?
#
loop_
_entity_poly.entity_id
_entity_poly.type
_entity_poly.pdbx_seq_one_letter_code
_entity_poly.pdbx_strand_id
1 'polypeptide(L)' 'MRVEPLGPAEPVGDLLRLHREAGIQLRLLDTLPDFWDAVITSTLGFSGIRLRNAIRPGGGPRIAAGEPTRWPPRPAGAPG' A
#
# COMPACT_ATOMS: atom_id res chain seq x y z
N MET A 1 7.87 -11.80 -17.70
CA MET A 1 6.46 -12.15 -17.40
C MET A 1 5.76 -10.89 -16.92
N ARG A 2 4.77 -10.39 -17.68
CA ARG A 2 4.04 -9.14 -17.36
C ARG A 2 2.87 -9.49 -16.43
N VAL A 3 2.60 -8.64 -15.44
CA VAL A 3 1.43 -8.78 -14.56
C VAL A 3 0.31 -7.94 -15.18
N GLU A 4 -0.82 -8.57 -15.50
CA GLU A 4 -2.03 -7.89 -15.97
C GLU A 4 -3.06 -7.78 -14.84
N PRO A 5 -3.74 -6.63 -14.68
CA PRO A 5 -4.86 -6.51 -13.75
C PRO A 5 -5.99 -7.48 -14.12
N LEU A 6 -6.60 -8.10 -13.11
CA LEU A 6 -7.76 -8.97 -13.29
C LEU A 6 -9.04 -8.18 -13.63
N GLY A 7 -9.05 -6.87 -13.39
CA GLY A 7 -10.20 -5.99 -13.59
C GLY A 7 -9.96 -4.60 -12.98
N PRO A 8 -10.97 -3.73 -13.00
CA PRO A 8 -10.93 -2.48 -12.25
C PRO A 8 -10.84 -2.76 -10.74
N ALA A 9 -10.23 -1.87 -9.95
CA ALA A 9 -10.33 -2.02 -8.49
C ALA A 9 -11.68 -1.54 -7.98
N GLU A 10 -12.18 -2.28 -7.01
CA GLU A 10 -13.42 -1.97 -6.30
C GLU A 10 -13.16 -0.98 -5.15
N PRO A 11 -14.04 0.01 -4.94
CA PRO A 11 -13.96 0.90 -3.80
C PRO A 11 -14.10 0.13 -2.48
N VAL A 12 -13.18 0.37 -1.54
CA VAL A 12 -13.17 -0.32 -0.23
C VAL A 12 -14.00 0.39 0.85
N GLY A 13 -14.59 1.56 0.55
CA GLY A 13 -15.35 2.35 1.52
C GLY A 13 -14.49 2.85 2.69
N ASP A 14 -15.04 2.83 3.91
CA ASP A 14 -14.33 3.24 5.12
C ASP A 14 -13.34 2.15 5.58
N LEU A 15 -12.12 2.26 5.08
CA LEU A 15 -11.04 1.33 5.38
C LEU A 15 -10.68 1.30 6.87
N LEU A 16 -10.77 2.42 7.58
CA LEU A 16 -10.42 2.51 9.01
C LEU A 16 -11.43 1.73 9.86
N ARG A 17 -12.73 1.89 9.57
CA ARG A 17 -13.79 1.13 10.23
C ARG A 17 -13.63 -0.36 9.96
N LEU A 18 -13.39 -0.76 8.71
CA LEU A 18 -13.20 -2.17 8.35
C LEU A 18 -12.01 -2.82 9.09
N HIS A 19 -10.89 -2.12 9.20
CA HIS A 19 -9.73 -2.61 9.97
C HIS A 19 -10.07 -2.81 11.45
N ARG A 20 -10.79 -1.85 12.03
CA ARG A 20 -11.22 -1.92 13.44
C ARG A 20 -12.13 -3.12 13.69
N GLU A 21 -13.13 -3.32 12.83
CA GLU A 21 -14.07 -4.44 12.93
C GLU A 21 -13.39 -5.80 12.75
N ALA A 22 -12.39 -5.87 11.87
CA ALA A 22 -11.62 -7.08 11.63
C ALA A 22 -10.51 -7.33 12.67
N GLY A 23 -10.29 -6.42 13.62
CA GLY A 23 -9.16 -6.50 14.57
C GLY A 23 -7.78 -6.41 13.90
N ILE A 24 -7.72 -5.83 12.70
CA ILE A 24 -6.48 -5.66 11.93
C ILE A 24 -5.89 -4.30 12.26
N GLN A 25 -4.66 -4.29 12.78
CA GLN A 25 -3.98 -3.03 13.09
C GLN A 25 -3.56 -2.30 11.81
N LEU A 26 -3.98 -1.05 11.68
CA LEU A 26 -3.50 -0.12 10.65
C LEU A 26 -2.59 0.93 11.29
N ARG A 27 -1.42 1.18 10.68
CA ARG A 27 -0.45 2.19 11.13
C ARG A 27 -0.17 3.17 9.98
N LEU A 28 -0.25 4.45 10.28
CA LEU A 28 0.21 5.52 9.41
C LEU A 28 1.58 5.98 9.91
N LEU A 29 2.59 5.90 9.04
CA LEU A 29 3.98 6.25 9.35
C LEU A 29 4.47 7.18 8.25
N ASP A 30 5.27 8.19 8.61
CA ASP A 30 5.90 9.07 7.62
C ASP A 30 6.89 8.30 6.74
N THR A 31 7.63 7.38 7.35
CA THR A 31 8.50 6.44 6.64
C THR A 31 8.44 5.04 7.24
N LEU A 32 8.68 4.03 6.40
CA LEU A 32 8.69 2.63 6.81
C LEU A 32 9.98 2.12 7.49
N PRO A 33 11.20 2.64 7.18
CA PRO A 33 12.45 2.03 7.66
C PRO A 33 12.56 1.86 9.18
N ASP A 34 12.30 2.90 9.98
CA ASP A 34 12.47 2.83 11.43
C ASP A 34 11.56 1.76 12.07
N PHE A 35 10.33 1.64 11.56
CA PHE A 35 9.41 0.59 12.00
C PHE A 35 9.89 -0.79 11.53
N TRP A 36 10.38 -0.89 10.30
CA TRP A 36 10.89 -2.15 9.77
C TRP A 36 12.10 -2.66 10.57
N ASP A 37 13.05 -1.80 10.92
CA ASP A 37 14.23 -2.15 11.72
C ASP A 37 13.85 -2.65 13.13
N ALA A 38 12.81 -2.07 13.74
CA ALA A 38 12.26 -2.56 15.00
C ALA A 38 11.56 -3.93 14.85
N VAL A 39 10.83 -4.13 13.75
CA VAL A 39 10.09 -5.38 13.50
C VAL A 39 11.01 -6.56 13.25
N ILE A 40 12.06 -6.39 12.42
CA ILE A 40 12.97 -7.50 12.07
C ILE A 40 13.85 -7.96 13.23
N THR A 41 14.02 -7.10 14.25
CA THR A 41 14.75 -7.46 15.48
C THR A 41 13.83 -8.03 16.56
N SER A 42 12.52 -8.08 16.30
CA SER A 42 11.53 -8.67 17.19
C SER A 42 11.38 -10.18 16.97
N THR A 43 10.70 -10.85 17.90
CA THR A 43 10.31 -12.26 17.77
C THR A 43 8.96 -12.45 17.05
N LEU A 44 8.33 -11.36 16.59
CA LEU A 44 7.04 -11.42 15.93
C LEU A 44 7.20 -11.87 14.47
N GLY A 45 6.36 -12.82 14.05
CA GLY A 45 6.34 -13.30 12.67
C GLY A 45 5.75 -12.26 11.72
N PHE A 46 6.61 -11.45 11.09
CA PHE A 46 6.22 -10.49 10.05
C PHE A 46 6.79 -10.87 8.68
N SER A 47 6.04 -10.59 7.61
CA SER A 47 6.52 -10.72 6.23
C SER A 47 6.73 -9.35 5.58
N GLY A 48 7.87 -9.19 4.90
CA GLY A 48 8.28 -7.94 4.24
C GLY A 48 7.88 -7.86 2.76
N ILE A 49 6.59 -7.94 2.45
CA ILE A 49 6.11 -7.93 1.05
C ILE A 49 6.18 -6.51 0.47
N ARG A 50 6.72 -6.39 -0.75
CA ARG A 50 6.88 -5.12 -1.51
C ARG A 50 7.74 -4.05 -0.82
N LEU A 51 8.60 -4.40 0.15
CA LEU A 51 9.52 -3.45 0.79
C LEU A 51 10.42 -2.67 -0.18
N ARG A 52 10.66 -3.19 -1.39
CA ARG A 52 11.34 -2.46 -2.47
C ARG A 52 10.69 -1.12 -2.85
N ASN A 53 9.42 -0.92 -2.53
CA ASN A 53 8.69 0.33 -2.80
C ASN A 53 8.84 1.34 -1.65
N ALA A 54 9.43 0.95 -0.52
CA ALA A 54 9.67 1.86 0.59
C ALA A 54 10.67 2.94 0.19
N ILE A 55 10.34 4.18 0.50
CA ILE A 55 11.25 5.31 0.37
C ILE A 55 12.26 5.22 1.50
N ARG A 56 13.56 5.20 1.18
CA ARG A 56 14.62 5.31 2.19
C ARG A 56 15.03 6.77 2.36
N PRO A 57 15.40 7.21 3.57
CA PRO A 57 16.08 8.48 3.76
C PRO A 57 17.28 8.59 2.80
N GLY A 58 17.33 9.67 1.99
CA GLY A 58 18.35 9.88 0.97
C GLY A 58 18.11 9.20 -0.39
N GLY A 59 17.10 8.33 -0.51
CA GLY A 59 16.63 7.78 -1.77
C GLY A 59 15.35 8.49 -2.19
N GLY A 60 15.44 9.33 -3.23
CA GLY A 60 14.25 9.97 -3.80
C GLY A 60 13.20 8.95 -4.26
N PRO A 61 11.94 9.38 -4.45
CA PRO A 61 10.91 8.51 -4.99
C PRO A 61 11.39 7.89 -6.32
N ARG A 62 11.33 6.55 -6.46
CA ARG A 62 11.54 5.90 -7.78
C ARG A 62 10.30 5.96 -8.67
N ILE A 63 9.21 6.55 -8.17
CA ILE A 63 8.20 7.14 -9.03
C ILE A 63 8.87 8.34 -9.70
N ALA A 64 9.19 8.20 -10.98
CA ALA A 64 9.64 9.33 -11.78
C ALA A 64 8.70 10.50 -11.49
N ALA A 65 9.26 11.66 -11.18
CA ALA A 65 8.50 12.90 -11.19
C ALA A 65 8.07 13.13 -12.65
N GLY A 66 6.93 12.56 -13.03
CA GLY A 66 6.52 12.44 -14.42
C GLY A 66 5.33 11.51 -14.56
N GLU A 67 4.15 12.12 -14.63
CA GLU A 67 2.81 11.56 -14.75
C GLU A 67 2.16 11.03 -13.46
N PRO A 68 1.07 11.67 -12.98
CA PRO A 68 0.20 11.00 -12.03
C PRO A 68 -0.26 9.72 -12.72
N THR A 69 -0.11 8.57 -12.07
CA THR A 69 -0.82 7.37 -12.53
C THR A 69 -2.30 7.74 -12.48
N ARG A 70 -2.85 8.12 -13.63
CA ARG A 70 -4.28 8.34 -13.80
C ARG A 70 -4.88 6.97 -13.54
N TRP A 71 -5.42 6.80 -12.34
CA TRP A 71 -6.29 5.68 -12.07
C TRP A 71 -7.32 5.65 -13.22
N PRO A 72 -7.48 4.51 -13.92
CA PRO A 72 -8.43 4.46 -15.02
C PRO A 72 -9.81 4.89 -14.50
N PRO A 73 -10.55 5.72 -15.25
CA PRO A 73 -11.87 6.15 -14.81
C PRO A 73 -12.75 4.91 -14.54
N ARG A 74 -13.60 4.96 -13.51
CA ARG A 74 -14.57 3.89 -13.24
C ARG A 74 -15.34 3.62 -14.54
N PRO A 75 -15.50 2.36 -14.97
CA PRO A 75 -16.35 2.05 -16.11
C PRO A 75 -17.79 2.48 -15.80
N ALA A 76 -18.46 3.11 -16.76
CA ALA A 76 -19.86 3.49 -16.64
C ALA A 76 -20.71 2.23 -16.39
N GLY A 77 -21.41 2.17 -15.26
CA GLY A 77 -22.32 1.07 -14.92
C GLY A 77 -21.94 0.20 -13.71
N ALA A 78 -20.86 0.51 -12.98
CA ALA A 78 -20.58 -0.18 -11.71
C ALA A 78 -21.64 0.17 -10.65
N PRO A 79 -22.22 -0.81 -9.92
CA PRO A 79 -23.20 -0.54 -8.88
C PRO A 79 -22.60 0.31 -7.75
N GLY A 80 -23.46 1.18 -7.19
CA GLY A 80 -23.11 2.19 -6.18
C GLY A 80 -23.00 1.65 -4.76
#